data_AF-A0A355GBW3-F1
#
_entry.id   AF-A0A355GBW3-F1
#
_cell.length_a   1.000
_cell.length_b   1.000
_cell.length_c   1.000
_cell.angle_alpha   90.00
_cell.angle_beta   90.00
_cell.angle_gamma   90.00
#
_symmetry.space_group_name_H-M   'P 1'
#
loop_
_entity.id
_entity.type
_entity.pdbx_description
1 polymer ?
#
loop_
_entity_poly.entity_id
_entity_poly.type
_entity_poly.pdbx_seq_one_letter_code
_entity_poly.pdbx_strand_id
1 'polypeptide(L)' 'LDQHAFFCNRERATDYLNICPHLYVIDAFAGWDPEYQIKVRVICSRPYHALFMHNMLIR' A
#
# COMPACT_ATOMS: atom_id res chain seq x y z
N LEU A 1 -15.40 7.64 9.83
CA LEU A 1 -15.81 7.34 8.43
C LEU A 1 -16.96 6.37 8.51
N ASP A 2 -18.03 6.64 7.77
CA ASP A 2 -19.12 5.69 7.66
C ASP A 2 -18.64 4.42 6.93
N GLN A 3 -19.13 3.25 7.35
CA GLN A 3 -18.66 1.96 6.87
C GLN A 3 -18.98 1.78 5.38
N HIS A 4 -20.15 2.27 4.96
CA HIS A 4 -20.56 2.26 3.55
C HIS A 4 -19.60 3.10 2.70
N ALA A 5 -19.28 4.33 3.14
CA ALA A 5 -18.34 5.19 2.45
C ALA A 5 -16.93 4.57 2.31
N PHE A 6 -16.45 3.85 3.32
CA PHE A 6 -15.18 3.12 3.24
C PHE A 6 -15.20 2.04 2.15
N PHE A 7 -16.25 1.22 2.09
CA PHE A 7 -16.35 0.16 1.08
C PHE A 7 -16.42 0.71 -0.34
N CYS A 8 -17.19 1.77 -0.58
CA CYS A 8 -17.23 2.43 -1.89
C CYS A 8 -15.85 2.94 -2.32
N ASN A 9 -15.07 3.50 -1.39
CA ASN A 9 -13.71 3.98 -1.70
C ASN A 9 -12.74 2.84 -1.95
N ARG A 10 -12.86 1.73 -1.20
CA ARG A 10 -12.01 0.54 -1.39
C ARG A 10 -12.25 -0.09 -2.76
N GLU A 11 -13.51 -0.22 -3.16
CA GLU A 11 -13.88 -0.74 -4.48
C GLU A 11 -13.29 0.14 -5.59
N ARG A 12 -13.54 1.45 -5.57
CA ARG A 12 -12.97 2.40 -6.53
C ARG A 12 -11.45 2.36 -6.62
N ALA A 13 -10.77 2.25 -5.48
CA ALA A 13 -9.32 2.14 -5.45
C ALA A 13 -8.83 0.83 -6.11
N THR A 14 -9.54 -0.26 -5.87
CA THR A 14 -9.22 -1.59 -6.44
C THR A 14 -9.44 -1.58 -7.95
N ASP A 15 -10.58 -1.04 -8.41
CA ASP A 15 -10.92 -0.94 -9.83
C ASP A 15 -9.88 -0.10 -10.58
N TYR A 16 -9.49 1.05 -10.02
CA TYR A 16 -8.46 1.90 -10.61
C TYR A 16 -7.11 1.18 -10.74
N LEU A 17 -6.69 0.44 -9.72
CA LEU A 17 -5.43 -0.30 -9.77
C LEU A 17 -5.50 -1.46 -10.77
N ASN A 18 -6.64 -2.15 -10.90
CA ASN A 18 -6.81 -3.26 -11.84
C ASN A 18 -6.69 -2.84 -13.32
N ILE A 19 -7.02 -1.59 -13.65
CA ILE A 19 -6.91 -1.07 -15.03
C ILE A 19 -5.53 -0.46 -15.33
N CYS A 20 -4.66 -0.29 -14.32
CA CYS A 20 -3.35 0.28 -14.54
C CYS A 20 -2.44 -0.69 -15.33
N PRO A 21 -1.70 -0.22 -16.36
CA PRO A 21 -0.83 -1.09 -17.16
C PRO A 21 0.37 -1.63 -16.35
N HIS A 22 0.75 -0.91 -15.29
CA HIS A 22 1.83 -1.28 -14.38
C HIS A 22 1.39 -1.09 -12.94
N LEU A 23 1.76 -2.06 -12.11
CA LEU A 23 1.58 -2.03 -10.66
C LEU A 23 2.91 -2.33 -9.98
N TYR A 24 3.16 -1.60 -8.91
CA TYR A 24 4.31 -1.80 -8.04
C TYR A 24 3.81 -2.30 -6.69
N VAL A 25 4.36 -3.43 -6.27
CA VAL A 25 4.05 -4.08 -5.00
C VAL A 25 5.30 -4.09 -4.14
N ILE A 26 5.18 -3.57 -2.92
CA ILE A 26 6.27 -3.48 -1.95
C ILE A 26 5.82 -4.19 -0.69
N ASP A 27 6.59 -5.17 -0.26
CA ASP A 27 6.45 -5.81 1.05
C ASP A 27 7.56 -5.30 1.97
N ALA A 28 7.18 -4.81 3.14
CA ALA A 28 8.11 -4.22 4.10
C ALA A 28 7.54 -4.27 5.52
N PHE A 29 8.33 -3.83 6.49
CA PHE A 29 7.95 -3.77 7.90
C PHE A 29 7.81 -2.32 8.38
N ALA A 30 6.79 -2.08 9.20
CA ALA A 30 6.61 -0.85 9.95
C ALA A 30 6.83 -1.11 11.44
N GLY A 31 7.57 -0.21 12.10
CA GLY A 31 7.98 -0.35 13.49
C GLY A 31 9.40 -0.88 13.62
N TRP A 32 10.22 -0.24 14.44
CA TRP A 32 11.63 -0.61 14.58
C TRP A 32 11.82 -1.87 15.43
N ASP A 33 11.06 -2.01 16.52
CA ASP A 33 11.16 -3.17 17.42
C ASP A 33 10.69 -4.46 16.72
N PRO A 34 11.57 -5.49 16.57
CA PRO A 34 11.23 -6.75 15.92
C PRO A 34 10.02 -7.48 16.52
N GLU A 35 9.73 -7.31 17.81
CA GLU A 35 8.59 -7.96 18.46
C GLU A 35 7.25 -7.33 18.03
N TYR A 36 7.26 -6.04 17.72
CA TYR A 36 6.07 -5.26 17.39
C TYR A 36 6.01 -4.81 15.92
N GLN A 37 6.85 -5.42 15.07
CA GLN A 37 6.87 -5.14 13.64
C GLN A 37 5.57 -5.57 12.96
N ILE A 38 5.03 -4.65 12.15
CA ILE A 38 3.83 -4.90 11.34
C ILE A 38 4.28 -5.17 9.91
N LYS A 39 3.86 -6.31 9.37
CA LYS A 39 4.03 -6.63 7.94
C LYS A 39 3.07 -5.77 7.11
N VAL A 40 3.62 -4.98 6.20
CA VAL A 40 2.86 -4.07 5.35
C VAL A 40 3.11 -4.40 3.89
N ARG A 41 2.03 -4.52 3.11
CA ARG A 41 2.07 -4.56 1.65
C ARG A 41 1.52 -3.26 1.10
N VAL A 42 2.33 -2.55 0.31
CA VAL A 42 1.91 -1.35 -0.41
C VAL A 42 1.72 -1.70 -1.89
N ILE A 43 0.59 -1.30 -2.45
CA ILE A 43 0.28 -1.45 -3.87
C ILE A 43 0.07 -0.05 -4.44
N CYS A 44 0.78 0.29 -5.51
CA CYS A 44 0.66 1.61 -6.15
C CYS A 44 0.91 1.55 -7.66
N SER A 45 0.35 2.51 -8.40
CA SER A 45 0.51 2.60 -9.86
C SER A 45 1.73 3.42 -10.30
N ARG A 46 2.36 4.18 -9.39
CA ARG A 46 3.47 5.08 -9.71
C ARG A 46 4.79 4.61 -9.09
N PRO A 47 5.90 4.58 -9.85
CA PRO A 47 7.19 4.10 -9.36
C PRO A 47 7.74 4.98 -8.21
N TYR A 48 7.46 6.28 -8.23
CA TYR A 48 7.87 7.19 -7.15
C TYR A 48 7.28 6.79 -5.79
N HIS A 49 6.01 6.37 -5.73
CA HIS A 49 5.41 5.94 -4.46
C HIS A 49 6.01 4.63 -3.97
N ALA A 50 6.35 3.72 -4.88
CA ALA A 50 7.07 2.50 -4.54
C ALA A 50 8.45 2.81 -3.95
N LEU A 51 9.23 3.70 -4.58
CA LEU A 51 10.53 4.14 -4.08
C LEU A 51 10.41 4.84 -2.73
N PHE A 52 9.41 5.69 -2.56
CA PHE A 52 9.16 6.37 -1.29
C PHE A 52 8.95 5.37 -0.16
N MET A 53 8.05 4.40 -0.35
CA MET A 53 7.76 3.39 0.67
C MET A 53 8.93 2.45 0.92
N HIS A 54 9.69 2.11 -0.12
CA HIS A 54 10.93 1.34 0.00
C HIS A 54 12.00 2.04 0.85
N ASN A 55 12.03 3.38 0.85
CA ASN A 55 12.97 4.15 1.67
C ASN A 55 12.46 4.41 3.09
N MET A 56 11.14 4.53 3.25
CA MET A 56 10.52 4.88 4.53
C MET A 56 10.26 3.66 5.43
N LEU A 57 10.03 2.49 4.85
CA LEU A 57 9.78 1.26 5.59
C LEU A 57 11.06 0.43 5.75
N ILE A 58 11.05 -0.47 6.73
CA ILE A 58 12.16 -1.36 7.03
C ILE A 58 12.10 -2.55 6.06
N ARG A 59 13.27 -2.93 5.52
CA ARG A 59 13.43 -4.09 4.63
C ARG A 59 13.53 -5.39 5.42
#